data_AF-A0A0F9FNQ5-F1
#
_entry.id   AF-A0A0F9FNQ5-F1
#
_cell.length_a   1.000
_cell.length_b   1.000
_cell.length_c   1.000
_cell.angle_alpha   90.00
_cell.angle_beta   90.00
_cell.angle_gamma   90.00
#
_symmetry.space_group_name_H-M   'P 1'
#
loop_
_entity.id
_entity.type
_entity.pdbx_description
1 polymer ?
#
loop_
_entity_poly.entity_id
_entity_poly.type
_entity_poly.pdbx_seq_one_letter_code
_entity_poly.pdbx_strand_id
1 'polypeptide(L)'
;MDRIGIVVKADDAAQRKADELESWLTKRGIEVIQKKNFPHGRKGLHHNKTFAPSDLFCIFVLGGDGTFLSAVRWIGNQKIPVIGVKFGETGFLAETAENDLFTVTELILNRKFSIEPRMRLLVKVIRGETERASETVLNDVVVNKGALARLAYIKTYLDDYNLTTYRADGLIVATPTGSTAYSLAAGGPIIHPAVPGIVMTPICPFTLTNRPLIVPDSVTITIRLAKKIEAGADFIQTQAVYDLVRFGEAIKRAEDMGLCEKTAILPGIIVPRSAGMLKYMNANVPGIEVPDEMIDRMKSAADPKAEGIKIVLELIEGVKAMSGIKGVHLQAIECEQILPQVIEDAGLLPRPKI
;
A
#
# COMPACT_ATOMS: atom_id res chain seq x y z
N MET A 1 -30.04 15.16 -24.78
CA MET A 1 -29.46 14.06 -25.58
C MET A 1 -28.75 13.14 -24.62
N ASP A 2 -28.92 11.83 -24.77
CA ASP A 2 -28.15 10.87 -23.97
C ASP A 2 -26.67 10.97 -24.39
N ARG A 3 -25.77 10.90 -23.41
CA ARG A 3 -24.32 10.90 -23.61
C ARG A 3 -23.76 9.59 -23.07
N ILE A 4 -22.96 8.88 -23.85
CA ILE A 4 -22.50 7.53 -23.52
C ILE A 4 -20.98 7.51 -23.39
N GLY A 5 -20.47 6.89 -22.33
CA GLY A 5 -19.05 6.64 -22.17
C GLY A 5 -18.66 5.28 -22.76
N ILE A 6 -17.47 5.19 -23.35
CA ILE A 6 -16.88 3.93 -23.81
C ILE A 6 -15.48 3.80 -23.20
N VAL A 7 -15.24 2.79 -22.38
CA VAL A 7 -13.91 2.47 -21.82
C VAL A 7 -13.34 1.28 -22.54
N VAL A 8 -12.20 1.46 -23.20
CA VAL A 8 -11.65 0.49 -24.16
C VAL A 8 -10.32 -0.05 -23.68
N LYS A 9 -10.15 -1.37 -23.72
CA LYS A 9 -8.84 -2.03 -23.53
C LYS A 9 -7.87 -1.54 -24.61
N ALA A 10 -6.60 -1.30 -24.26
CA ALA A 10 -5.55 -1.02 -25.25
C ALA A 10 -5.24 -2.25 -26.12
N ASP A 11 -6.12 -2.54 -27.08
CA ASP A 11 -6.15 -3.69 -27.97
C ASP A 11 -6.85 -3.29 -29.28
N ASP A 12 -6.30 -3.70 -30.43
CA ASP A 12 -6.78 -3.26 -31.74
C ASP A 12 -8.16 -3.81 -32.10
N ALA A 13 -8.54 -5.01 -31.61
CA ALA A 13 -9.87 -5.55 -31.84
C ALA A 13 -10.91 -4.80 -31.01
N ALA A 14 -10.61 -4.57 -29.72
CA ALA A 14 -11.47 -3.78 -28.84
C ALA A 14 -11.64 -2.33 -29.34
N GLN A 15 -10.56 -1.71 -29.85
CA GLN A 15 -10.61 -0.35 -30.40
C GLN A 15 -11.46 -0.27 -31.67
N ARG A 16 -11.28 -1.18 -32.63
CA ARG A 16 -12.13 -1.21 -33.84
C ARG A 16 -13.60 -1.32 -33.50
N LYS A 17 -13.96 -2.19 -32.55
CA LYS A 17 -15.35 -2.35 -32.13
C LYS A 17 -15.88 -1.11 -31.39
N ALA A 18 -15.04 -0.42 -30.62
CA ALA A 18 -15.38 0.84 -29.99
C ALA A 18 -15.70 1.93 -31.03
N ASP A 19 -14.88 2.02 -32.08
CA ASP A 19 -15.06 2.98 -33.16
C ASP A 19 -16.33 2.68 -33.98
N GLU A 20 -16.63 1.39 -34.21
CA GLU A 20 -17.90 0.95 -34.80
C GLU A 20 -19.12 1.37 -33.95
N LEU A 21 -19.05 1.15 -32.64
CA LEU A 21 -20.11 1.54 -31.70
C LEU A 21 -20.27 3.06 -31.64
N GLU A 22 -19.17 3.82 -31.57
CA GLU A 22 -19.20 5.28 -31.59
C GLU A 22 -19.85 5.81 -32.88
N SER A 23 -19.45 5.29 -34.03
CA SER A 23 -20.05 5.68 -35.32
C SER A 23 -21.55 5.39 -35.35
N TRP A 24 -21.96 4.23 -34.85
CA TRP A 24 -23.35 3.80 -34.80
C TRP A 24 -24.22 4.67 -33.88
N LEU A 25 -23.69 5.09 -32.73
CA LEU A 25 -24.33 5.99 -31.77
C LEU A 25 -24.40 7.43 -32.31
N THR A 26 -23.31 7.93 -32.90
CA THR A 26 -23.23 9.30 -33.43
C THR A 26 -24.24 9.50 -34.58
N LYS A 27 -24.42 8.49 -35.45
CA LYS A 27 -25.46 8.51 -36.51
C LYS A 27 -26.88 8.66 -35.97
N ARG A 28 -27.12 8.35 -34.69
CA ARG A 28 -28.40 8.49 -33.99
C ARG A 28 -28.47 9.77 -33.14
N GLY A 29 -27.49 10.66 -33.25
CA GLY A 29 -27.43 11.92 -32.49
C GLY A 29 -27.07 11.75 -31.01
N ILE A 30 -26.41 10.64 -30.66
CA ILE A 30 -25.92 10.37 -29.31
C ILE A 30 -24.46 10.78 -29.22
N GLU A 31 -24.12 11.56 -28.22
CA GLU A 31 -22.74 11.98 -27.98
C GLU A 31 -21.96 10.88 -27.26
N VAL A 32 -20.71 10.67 -27.67
CA VAL A 32 -19.85 9.58 -27.16
C VAL A 32 -18.56 10.14 -26.58
N ILE A 33 -18.16 9.61 -25.43
CA ILE A 33 -16.87 9.91 -24.80
C ILE A 33 -16.07 8.62 -24.69
N GLN A 34 -15.04 8.50 -25.51
CA GLN A 34 -14.10 7.39 -25.42
C GLN A 34 -12.99 7.66 -24.39
N LYS A 35 -12.69 6.65 -23.57
CA LYS A 35 -11.54 6.59 -22.68
C LYS A 35 -10.73 5.34 -22.96
N LYS A 36 -9.50 5.52 -23.47
CA LYS A 36 -8.54 4.42 -23.57
C LYS A 36 -8.02 4.05 -22.19
N ASN A 37 -7.98 2.75 -21.92
CA ASN A 37 -7.43 2.21 -20.69
C ASN A 37 -5.96 1.84 -20.89
N PHE A 38 -5.07 2.59 -20.24
CA PHE A 38 -3.65 2.24 -20.17
C PHE A 38 -3.38 1.47 -18.87
N PRO A 39 -2.53 0.43 -18.91
CA PRO A 39 -2.05 -0.21 -17.68
C PRO A 39 -1.46 0.86 -16.76
N HIS A 40 -1.93 0.93 -15.51
CA HIS A 40 -1.34 1.85 -14.55
C HIS A 40 0.07 1.34 -14.24
N GLY A 41 1.10 2.16 -14.54
CA GLY A 41 2.45 1.91 -14.06
C GLY A 41 2.51 1.99 -12.53
N ARG A 42 3.52 1.35 -11.91
CA ARG A 42 3.77 1.35 -10.45
C ARG A 42 4.19 2.73 -9.88
N LYS A 43 3.59 3.84 -10.30
CA LYS A 43 3.96 5.19 -9.82
C LYS A 43 2.82 5.81 -8.99
N GLY A 44 3.11 6.02 -7.70
CA GLY A 44 2.59 7.06 -6.81
C GLY A 44 1.08 7.24 -6.61
N LEU A 45 0.65 7.32 -5.35
CA LEU A 45 -0.72 7.66 -4.90
C LEU A 45 -1.21 9.09 -5.26
N HIS A 46 -0.51 9.80 -6.17
CA HIS A 46 -0.81 11.16 -6.58
C HIS A 46 -0.89 11.25 -8.10
N HIS A 47 -2.01 10.80 -8.67
CA HIS A 47 -2.42 11.23 -10.00
C HIS A 47 -3.61 12.17 -9.87
N ASN A 48 -3.62 13.24 -10.68
CA ASN A 48 -4.82 14.03 -10.92
C ASN A 48 -5.90 13.10 -11.45
N LYS A 49 -6.82 12.68 -10.57
CA LYS A 49 -7.95 11.84 -10.94
C LYS A 49 -8.86 12.64 -11.85
N THR A 50 -8.87 12.30 -13.13
CA THR A 50 -9.95 12.71 -14.03
C THR A 50 -11.14 11.79 -13.75
N PHE A 51 -12.32 12.38 -13.55
CA PHE A 51 -13.56 11.64 -13.34
C PHE A 51 -14.39 11.63 -14.62
N ALA A 52 -15.28 10.65 -14.75
CA ALA A 52 -16.25 10.61 -15.83
C ALA A 52 -17.20 11.82 -15.72
N PRO A 53 -17.66 12.41 -16.85
CA PRO A 53 -18.73 13.40 -16.81
C PRO A 53 -19.99 12.84 -16.13
N SER A 54 -20.60 13.64 -15.26
CA SER A 54 -21.70 13.19 -14.41
C SER A 54 -23.04 13.04 -15.12
N ASP A 55 -23.12 13.54 -16.35
CA ASP A 55 -24.29 13.49 -17.22
C ASP A 55 -24.29 12.26 -18.16
N LEU A 56 -23.30 11.36 -18.04
CA LEU A 56 -23.30 10.12 -18.80
C LEU A 56 -24.49 9.24 -18.43
N PHE A 57 -25.24 8.81 -19.45
CA PHE A 57 -26.36 7.89 -19.31
C PHE A 57 -25.92 6.48 -18.88
N CYS A 58 -24.84 5.99 -19.47
CA CYS A 58 -24.19 4.74 -19.10
C CYS A 58 -22.76 4.67 -19.65
N ILE A 59 -22.00 3.66 -19.23
CA ILE A 59 -20.66 3.37 -19.74
C ILE A 59 -20.59 1.93 -20.27
N PHE A 60 -20.17 1.79 -21.52
CA PHE A 60 -19.78 0.51 -22.11
C PHE A 60 -18.30 0.24 -21.84
N VAL A 61 -17.99 -0.93 -21.31
CA VAL A 61 -16.62 -1.38 -21.07
C VAL A 61 -16.29 -2.45 -22.09
N LEU A 62 -15.40 -2.15 -23.03
CA LEU A 62 -14.98 -3.05 -24.09
C LEU A 62 -13.62 -3.64 -23.71
N GLY A 63 -13.66 -4.81 -23.06
CA GLY A 63 -12.46 -5.49 -22.56
C GLY A 63 -12.76 -6.53 -21.48
N GLY A 64 -11.73 -6.91 -20.72
CA GLY A 64 -11.88 -7.83 -19.58
C GLY A 64 -12.09 -7.12 -18.24
N ASP A 65 -12.10 -7.89 -17.15
CA ASP A 65 -12.35 -7.40 -15.79
C ASP A 65 -11.41 -6.26 -15.37
N GLY A 66 -10.14 -6.28 -15.79
CA GLY A 66 -9.19 -5.18 -15.54
C GLY A 66 -9.61 -3.85 -16.17
N THR A 67 -10.25 -3.88 -17.34
CA THR A 67 -10.83 -2.70 -18.00
C THR A 67 -12.08 -2.23 -17.26
N PHE A 68 -12.90 -3.16 -16.79
CA PHE A 68 -14.08 -2.87 -15.98
C PHE A 68 -13.70 -2.16 -14.67
N LEU A 69 -12.70 -2.66 -13.95
CA LEU A 69 -12.18 -2.01 -12.74
C LEU A 69 -11.65 -0.60 -13.01
N SER A 70 -11.08 -0.37 -14.19
CA SER A 70 -10.64 0.97 -14.60
C SER A 70 -11.80 1.92 -14.83
N ALA A 71 -12.88 1.45 -15.46
CA ALA A 71 -14.11 2.21 -15.63
C ALA A 71 -14.72 2.58 -14.26
N VAL A 72 -14.82 1.62 -13.34
CA VAL A 72 -15.35 1.87 -11.99
C VAL A 72 -14.52 2.91 -11.22
N ARG A 73 -13.19 2.89 -11.35
CA ARG A 73 -12.32 3.94 -10.79
C ARG A 73 -12.56 5.31 -11.42
N TRP A 74 -12.77 5.36 -12.73
CA TRP A 74 -13.05 6.60 -13.47
C TRP A 74 -14.41 7.22 -13.08
N ILE A 75 -15.42 6.39 -12.81
CA ILE A 75 -16.74 6.82 -12.34
C ILE A 75 -16.67 7.40 -10.93
N GLY A 76 -15.83 6.84 -10.06
CA GLY A 76 -15.74 7.28 -8.66
C GLY A 76 -17.03 6.96 -7.90
N ASN A 77 -17.66 7.96 -7.27
CA ASN A 77 -18.88 7.79 -6.48
C ASN A 77 -20.17 8.14 -7.25
N GLN A 78 -20.06 8.36 -8.56
CA GLN A 78 -21.19 8.72 -9.40
C GLN A 78 -22.09 7.52 -9.66
N LYS A 79 -23.39 7.76 -9.82
CA LYS A 79 -24.40 6.73 -10.06
C LYS A 79 -24.58 6.47 -11.56
N ILE A 80 -23.48 6.22 -12.27
CA ILE A 80 -23.48 5.94 -13.71
C ILE A 80 -23.50 4.42 -13.91
N PRO A 81 -24.53 3.84 -14.56
CA PRO A 81 -24.57 2.42 -14.88
C PRO A 81 -23.41 2.00 -15.78
N VAL A 82 -22.90 0.79 -15.57
CA VAL A 82 -21.78 0.23 -16.33
C VAL A 82 -22.20 -1.11 -16.90
N ILE A 83 -21.89 -1.34 -18.18
CA ILE A 83 -22.06 -2.64 -18.82
C ILE A 83 -20.73 -3.14 -19.36
N GLY A 84 -20.39 -4.37 -18.98
CA GLY A 84 -19.21 -5.07 -19.48
C GLY A 84 -19.53 -5.83 -20.76
N VAL A 85 -18.73 -5.58 -21.80
CA VAL A 85 -18.77 -6.29 -23.09
C VAL A 85 -17.54 -7.17 -23.17
N LYS A 86 -17.75 -8.48 -23.27
CA LYS A 86 -16.69 -9.48 -23.29
C LYS A 86 -15.96 -9.49 -24.64
N PHE A 87 -14.64 -9.34 -24.58
CA PHE A 87 -13.72 -9.60 -25.69
C PHE A 87 -12.69 -10.66 -25.25
N GLY A 88 -12.68 -11.83 -25.89
CA GLY A 88 -11.73 -12.93 -25.59
C GLY A 88 -12.17 -13.89 -24.47
N GLU A 89 -11.25 -14.28 -23.58
CA GLU A 89 -11.47 -15.30 -22.53
C GLU A 89 -12.54 -14.90 -21.49
N THR A 90 -13.07 -15.90 -20.77
CA THR A 90 -14.12 -15.76 -19.74
C THR A 90 -13.70 -14.85 -18.58
N GLY A 91 -14.43 -13.73 -18.38
CA GLY A 91 -14.37 -12.87 -17.20
C GLY A 91 -15.67 -12.93 -16.40
N PHE A 92 -15.66 -12.47 -15.15
CA PHE A 92 -16.82 -12.56 -14.25
C PHE A 92 -17.72 -11.31 -14.26
N LEU A 93 -17.27 -10.20 -14.86
CA LEU A 93 -17.98 -8.91 -14.81
C LEU A 93 -18.64 -8.49 -16.13
N ALA A 94 -18.47 -9.26 -17.20
CA ALA A 94 -19.07 -8.96 -18.50
C ALA A 94 -20.50 -9.52 -18.58
N GLU A 95 -21.46 -8.68 -18.97
CA GLU A 95 -22.88 -9.02 -19.06
C GLU A 95 -23.28 -9.45 -20.49
N THR A 96 -22.50 -9.06 -21.50
CA THR A 96 -22.79 -9.37 -22.91
C THR A 96 -21.54 -9.78 -23.68
N ALA A 97 -21.73 -10.52 -24.78
CA ALA A 97 -20.69 -10.83 -25.75
C ALA A 97 -20.56 -9.73 -26.81
N GLU A 98 -19.41 -9.67 -27.48
CA GLU A 98 -19.14 -8.76 -28.62
C GLU A 98 -20.23 -8.85 -29.71
N ASN A 99 -20.69 -10.06 -30.03
CA ASN A 99 -21.67 -10.29 -31.09
C ASN A 99 -23.04 -9.65 -30.80
N ASP A 100 -23.38 -9.49 -29.52
CA ASP A 100 -24.67 -8.94 -29.08
C ASP A 100 -24.61 -7.45 -28.76
N LEU A 101 -23.43 -6.81 -28.91
CA LEU A 101 -23.17 -5.43 -28.51
C LEU A 101 -24.23 -4.45 -29.02
N PHE A 102 -24.55 -4.49 -30.32
CA PHE A 102 -25.51 -3.56 -30.93
C PHE A 102 -26.95 -3.85 -30.48
N THR A 103 -27.31 -5.13 -30.34
CA THR A 103 -28.63 -5.55 -29.84
C THR A 103 -28.84 -5.06 -28.42
N VAL A 104 -27.85 -5.25 -27.55
CA VAL A 104 -27.87 -4.78 -26.16
C VAL A 104 -27.87 -3.26 -26.09
N THR A 105 -27.13 -2.59 -26.98
CA THR A 105 -27.14 -1.12 -27.07
C THR A 105 -28.53 -0.60 -27.40
N GLU A 106 -29.23 -1.20 -28.37
CA GLU A 106 -30.63 -0.85 -28.68
C GLU A 106 -31.55 -1.06 -27.47
N LEU A 107 -31.42 -2.16 -26.71
CA LEU A 107 -32.20 -2.38 -25.49
C LEU A 107 -31.93 -1.29 -24.44
N ILE A 108 -30.67 -0.91 -24.25
CA ILE A 108 -30.26 0.14 -23.31
C ILE A 108 -30.86 1.50 -23.70
N LEU A 109 -30.76 1.89 -24.98
CA LEU A 109 -31.33 3.14 -25.48
C LEU A 109 -32.86 3.19 -25.34
N ASN A 110 -33.52 2.03 -25.49
CA ASN A 110 -34.96 1.89 -25.27
C ASN A 110 -35.35 1.71 -23.79
N ARG A 111 -34.39 1.87 -22.85
CA ARG A 111 -34.60 1.73 -21.39
C ARG A 111 -35.13 0.36 -20.96
N LYS A 112 -34.78 -0.68 -21.71
CA LYS A 112 -35.15 -2.08 -21.44
C LYS A 112 -34.00 -2.81 -20.73
N PHE A 113 -33.71 -2.39 -19.51
CA PHE A 113 -32.67 -3.00 -18.67
C PHE A 113 -33.02 -2.89 -17.18
N SER A 114 -32.39 -3.74 -16.37
CA SER A 114 -32.38 -3.62 -14.91
C SER A 114 -31.02 -3.10 -14.44
N ILE A 115 -30.99 -2.46 -13.28
CA ILE A 115 -29.76 -2.04 -12.61
C ILE A 115 -29.59 -2.88 -11.36
N GLU A 116 -28.42 -3.49 -11.21
CA GLU A 116 -28.05 -4.20 -10.00
C GLU A 116 -26.94 -3.44 -9.25
N PRO A 117 -27.17 -3.07 -7.98
CA PRO A 117 -26.13 -2.46 -7.17
C PRO A 117 -25.04 -3.49 -6.85
N ARG A 118 -23.77 -3.08 -6.97
CA ARG A 118 -22.61 -3.86 -6.54
C ARG A 118 -21.93 -3.14 -5.39
N MET A 119 -21.73 -3.83 -4.26
CA MET A 119 -21.04 -3.23 -3.12
C MET A 119 -19.58 -2.92 -3.44
N ARG A 120 -19.02 -1.92 -2.75
CA ARG A 120 -17.61 -1.56 -2.80
C ARG A 120 -17.10 -1.35 -1.39
N LEU A 121 -15.83 -1.63 -1.16
CA LEU A 121 -15.18 -1.33 0.12
C LEU A 121 -14.64 0.10 0.07
N LEU A 122 -14.88 0.88 1.12
CA LEU A 122 -14.13 2.11 1.39
C LEU A 122 -12.90 1.75 2.21
N VAL A 123 -11.74 2.13 1.70
CA VAL A 123 -10.43 1.73 2.24
C VAL A 123 -9.69 2.98 2.65
N LYS A 124 -9.32 3.06 3.93
CA LYS A 124 -8.55 4.17 4.47
C LYS A 124 -7.21 3.66 4.97
N VAL A 125 -6.14 4.29 4.52
CA VAL A 125 -4.78 4.05 5.03
C VAL A 125 -4.46 5.17 5.99
N ILE A 126 -4.43 4.86 7.28
CA ILE A 126 -4.16 5.83 8.34
C ILE A 126 -2.76 5.58 8.91
N ARG A 127 -1.98 6.65 9.10
CA ARG A 127 -0.66 6.60 9.75
C ARG A 127 -0.60 7.66 10.83
N GLY A 128 -0.60 7.23 12.10
CA GLY A 128 -0.83 8.13 13.23
C GLY A 128 -2.28 8.65 13.18
N GLU A 129 -2.46 9.96 13.29
CA GLU A 129 -3.77 10.62 13.15
C GLU A 129 -4.08 11.05 11.70
N THR A 130 -3.15 10.83 10.75
CA THR A 130 -3.29 11.33 9.37
C THR A 130 -3.80 10.25 8.41
N GLU A 131 -4.88 10.55 7.69
CA GLU A 131 -5.34 9.78 6.53
C GLU A 131 -4.36 10.00 5.35
N ARG A 132 -3.69 8.93 4.91
CA ARG A 132 -2.71 8.95 3.81
C ARG A 132 -3.32 8.62 2.46
N ALA A 133 -4.36 7.79 2.46
CA ALA A 133 -5.11 7.43 1.27
C ALA A 133 -6.54 7.04 1.66
N SER A 134 -7.47 7.33 0.76
CA SER A 134 -8.87 6.95 0.89
C SER A 134 -9.40 6.61 -0.50
N GLU A 135 -9.76 5.34 -0.69
CA GLU A 135 -10.13 4.80 -1.99
C GLU A 135 -11.30 3.83 -1.86
N THR A 136 -12.12 3.75 -2.91
CA THR A 136 -13.13 2.70 -3.03
C THR A 136 -12.64 1.60 -3.96
N VAL A 137 -12.82 0.34 -3.57
CA VAL A 137 -12.46 -0.82 -4.40
C VAL A 137 -13.68 -1.70 -4.67
N LEU A 138 -13.79 -2.21 -5.89
CA LEU A 138 -14.86 -3.15 -6.28
C LEU A 138 -14.53 -4.58 -5.86
N ASN A 139 -13.31 -5.04 -6.12
CA ASN A 139 -12.95 -6.43 -5.85
C ASN A 139 -12.43 -6.57 -4.42
N ASP A 140 -11.19 -6.16 -4.19
CA ASP A 140 -10.49 -6.47 -2.94
C ASP A 140 -9.42 -5.45 -2.56
N VAL A 141 -9.00 -5.55 -1.30
CA VAL A 141 -7.80 -4.93 -0.73
C VAL A 141 -6.87 -6.06 -0.33
N VAL A 142 -5.60 -5.92 -0.70
CA VAL A 142 -4.57 -6.91 -0.38
C VAL A 142 -3.50 -6.27 0.50
N VAL A 143 -3.34 -6.81 1.71
CA VAL A 143 -2.19 -6.52 2.58
C VAL A 143 -1.18 -7.65 2.42
N ASN A 144 0.04 -7.36 1.95
CA ASN A 144 1.08 -8.35 1.67
C ASN A 144 2.38 -8.02 2.44
N LYS A 145 3.17 -9.03 2.80
CA LYS A 145 4.52 -8.94 3.38
C LYS A 145 5.56 -8.15 2.54
N GLY A 146 5.25 -7.81 1.29
CA GLY A 146 6.19 -7.13 0.37
C GLY A 146 7.34 -8.05 -0.06
N ALA A 147 8.51 -7.49 -0.40
CA ALA A 147 9.68 -8.27 -0.86
C ALA A 147 10.45 -9.00 0.28
N LEU A 148 9.90 -9.02 1.50
CA LEU A 148 10.57 -9.59 2.66
C LEU A 148 10.39 -11.11 2.74
N ALA A 149 11.46 -11.84 3.04
CA ALA A 149 11.46 -13.29 3.22
C ALA A 149 10.75 -13.79 4.51
N ARG A 150 9.94 -12.95 5.18
CA ARG A 150 9.30 -13.28 6.46
C ARG A 150 7.79 -13.07 6.40
N LEU A 151 7.03 -13.94 7.06
CA LEU A 151 5.57 -13.82 7.18
C LEU A 151 5.15 -12.45 7.77
N ALA A 152 4.04 -11.93 7.24
CA ALA A 152 3.31 -10.80 7.81
C ALA A 152 2.58 -11.23 9.08
N TYR A 153 2.49 -10.31 10.04
CA TYR A 153 1.70 -10.46 11.27
C TYR A 153 0.61 -9.39 11.22
N ILE A 154 -0.60 -9.84 10.87
CA ILE A 154 -1.71 -8.96 10.49
C ILE A 154 -2.75 -9.06 11.61
N LYS A 155 -2.65 -8.15 12.58
CA LYS A 155 -3.65 -8.06 13.65
C LYS A 155 -4.92 -7.47 13.08
N THR A 156 -6.02 -8.19 13.23
CA THR A 156 -7.30 -7.81 12.64
C THR A 156 -8.36 -7.65 13.71
N TYR A 157 -9.19 -6.63 13.55
CA TYR A 157 -10.28 -6.26 14.44
C TYR A 157 -11.55 -6.08 13.63
N LEU A 158 -12.70 -6.39 14.23
CA LEU A 158 -14.03 -6.10 13.71
C LEU A 158 -14.70 -5.16 14.69
N ASP A 159 -15.07 -3.95 14.27
CA ASP A 159 -15.68 -2.92 15.13
C ASP A 159 -14.91 -2.73 16.45
N ASP A 160 -13.58 -2.63 16.34
CA ASP A 160 -12.61 -2.51 17.46
C ASP A 160 -12.45 -3.74 18.36
N TYR A 161 -13.24 -4.81 18.19
CA TYR A 161 -13.01 -6.09 18.86
C TYR A 161 -11.90 -6.89 18.20
N ASN A 162 -10.97 -7.42 18.99
CA ASN A 162 -9.89 -8.26 18.48
C ASN A 162 -10.46 -9.56 17.89
N LEU A 163 -10.25 -9.78 16.58
CA LEU A 163 -10.66 -11.01 15.91
C LEU A 163 -9.55 -12.06 16.02
N THR A 164 -8.40 -11.80 15.39
CA THR A 164 -7.25 -12.70 15.38
C THR A 164 -6.01 -12.00 14.79
N THR A 165 -4.87 -12.68 14.85
CA THR A 165 -3.64 -12.30 14.15
C THR A 165 -3.31 -13.29 13.04
N TYR A 166 -3.42 -12.88 11.78
CA TYR A 166 -2.99 -13.73 10.67
C TYR A 166 -1.47 -13.70 10.52
N ARG A 167 -0.85 -14.88 10.65
CA ARG A 167 0.54 -15.13 10.28
C ARG A 167 0.55 -15.74 8.89
N ALA A 168 0.80 -14.93 7.87
CA ALA A 168 0.54 -15.28 6.47
C ALA A 168 1.45 -14.48 5.52
N ASP A 169 1.45 -14.82 4.24
CA ASP A 169 2.06 -13.97 3.21
C ASP A 169 1.26 -12.67 3.02
N GLY A 170 -0.03 -12.72 3.34
CA GLY A 170 -0.91 -11.56 3.32
C GLY A 170 -2.32 -11.86 3.80
N LEU A 171 -3.19 -10.86 3.70
CA LEU A 171 -4.62 -10.96 3.95
C LEU A 171 -5.35 -10.19 2.83
N ILE A 172 -6.33 -10.85 2.22
CA ILE A 172 -7.24 -10.27 1.22
C ILE A 172 -8.54 -9.94 1.95
N VAL A 173 -9.05 -8.72 1.77
CA VAL A 173 -10.39 -8.31 2.19
C VAL A 173 -11.17 -7.99 0.92
N ALA A 174 -12.16 -8.81 0.59
CA ALA A 174 -12.87 -8.79 -0.70
C ALA A 174 -14.37 -8.55 -0.52
N THR A 175 -14.97 -7.89 -1.51
CA THR A 175 -16.42 -7.91 -1.70
C THR A 175 -16.89 -9.27 -2.24
N PRO A 176 -18.20 -9.55 -2.28
CA PRO A 176 -18.77 -10.68 -2.99
C PRO A 176 -18.39 -10.69 -4.48
N THR A 177 -18.30 -9.51 -5.11
CA THR A 177 -17.82 -9.39 -6.51
C THR A 177 -16.35 -9.78 -6.62
N GLY A 178 -15.51 -9.38 -5.66
CA GLY A 178 -14.10 -9.76 -5.59
C GLY A 178 -13.85 -11.20 -5.14
N SER A 179 -14.88 -11.92 -4.69
CA SER A 179 -14.74 -13.30 -4.20
C SER A 179 -14.22 -14.25 -5.29
N THR A 180 -14.54 -13.98 -6.56
CA THR A 180 -14.09 -14.74 -7.74
C THR A 180 -12.73 -14.31 -8.29
N ALA A 181 -12.14 -13.25 -7.72
CA ALA A 181 -10.85 -12.71 -8.14
C ALA A 181 -9.69 -13.29 -7.30
N TYR A 182 -8.87 -12.44 -6.67
CA TYR A 182 -7.68 -12.92 -5.97
C TYR A 182 -8.04 -13.73 -4.71
N SER A 183 -9.17 -13.41 -4.08
CA SER A 183 -9.71 -14.19 -2.95
C SER A 183 -9.88 -15.67 -3.32
N LEU A 184 -10.47 -15.99 -4.48
CA LEU A 184 -10.66 -17.37 -4.94
C LEU A 184 -9.32 -18.09 -5.10
N ALA A 185 -8.34 -17.43 -5.73
CA ALA A 185 -7.00 -17.99 -5.93
C ALA A 185 -6.27 -18.25 -4.60
N ALA A 186 -6.58 -17.49 -3.54
CA ALA A 186 -6.06 -17.71 -2.19
C ALA A 186 -6.89 -18.72 -1.37
N GLY A 187 -7.88 -19.39 -1.98
CA GLY A 187 -8.72 -20.42 -1.34
C GLY A 187 -9.99 -19.88 -0.66
N GLY A 188 -10.39 -18.64 -0.96
CA GLY A 188 -11.66 -18.05 -0.53
C GLY A 188 -12.87 -18.67 -1.25
N PRO A 189 -14.07 -18.63 -0.65
CA PRO A 189 -15.29 -19.13 -1.29
C PRO A 189 -15.79 -18.18 -2.39
N ILE A 190 -16.54 -18.71 -3.34
CA ILE A 190 -17.34 -17.91 -4.28
C ILE A 190 -18.60 -17.43 -3.56
N ILE A 191 -18.87 -16.14 -3.64
CA ILE A 191 -20.07 -15.52 -3.07
C ILE A 191 -20.86 -14.82 -4.17
N HIS A 192 -22.17 -15.08 -4.20
CA HIS A 192 -23.06 -14.41 -5.13
C HIS A 192 -23.06 -12.88 -4.86
N PRO A 193 -22.99 -12.00 -5.88
CA PRO A 193 -22.87 -10.54 -5.70
C PRO A 193 -23.95 -9.89 -4.84
N ALA A 194 -25.14 -10.48 -4.76
CA ALA A 194 -26.27 -10.01 -3.96
C ALA A 194 -26.21 -10.39 -2.48
N VAL A 195 -25.28 -11.24 -2.05
CA VAL A 195 -25.14 -11.62 -0.63
C VAL A 195 -24.40 -10.50 0.11
N PRO A 196 -25.01 -9.87 1.13
CA PRO A 196 -24.35 -8.84 1.91
C PRO A 196 -23.25 -9.47 2.78
N GLY A 197 -22.00 -9.05 2.56
CA GLY A 197 -20.89 -9.53 3.36
C GLY A 197 -19.52 -9.15 2.80
N ILE A 198 -18.51 -9.28 3.64
CA ILE A 198 -17.10 -9.05 3.31
C ILE A 198 -16.33 -10.35 3.57
N VAL A 199 -15.47 -10.75 2.64
CA VAL A 199 -14.65 -11.96 2.74
C VAL A 199 -13.24 -11.58 3.16
N MET A 200 -12.73 -12.26 4.18
CA MET A 200 -11.35 -12.15 4.62
C MET A 200 -10.61 -13.46 4.33
N THR A 201 -9.70 -13.45 3.36
CA THR A 201 -8.96 -14.64 2.90
C THR A 201 -7.47 -14.49 3.17
N PRO A 202 -6.86 -15.26 4.10
CA PRO A 202 -5.43 -15.21 4.32
C PRO A 202 -4.66 -15.87 3.17
N ILE A 203 -3.55 -15.27 2.75
CA ILE A 203 -2.69 -15.80 1.68
C ILE A 203 -1.61 -16.69 2.31
N CYS A 204 -1.62 -17.98 2.00
CA CYS A 204 -0.64 -18.96 2.52
C CYS A 204 -0.44 -18.83 4.06
N PRO A 205 -1.49 -18.98 4.88
CA PRO A 205 -1.36 -18.85 6.33
C PRO A 205 -0.45 -19.95 6.91
N PHE A 206 0.39 -19.57 7.87
CA PHE A 206 1.25 -20.49 8.61
C PHE A 206 0.46 -21.48 9.48
N THR A 207 -0.72 -21.06 9.96
CA THR A 207 -1.56 -21.91 10.82
C THR A 207 -2.62 -22.62 9.99
N LEU A 208 -2.66 -23.96 10.07
CA LEU A 208 -3.55 -24.82 9.28
C LEU A 208 -5.04 -24.65 9.61
N THR A 209 -5.39 -23.98 10.71
CA THR A 209 -6.77 -23.71 11.12
C THR A 209 -7.31 -22.38 10.59
N ASN A 210 -6.45 -21.51 10.04
CA ASN A 210 -6.91 -20.26 9.44
C ASN A 210 -7.69 -20.57 8.16
N ARG A 211 -8.98 -20.23 8.16
CA ARG A 211 -9.89 -20.35 7.03
C ARG A 211 -10.33 -18.97 6.57
N PRO A 212 -10.79 -18.82 5.31
CA PRO A 212 -11.53 -17.65 4.90
C PRO A 212 -12.71 -17.40 5.84
N LEU A 213 -12.93 -16.15 6.22
CA LEU A 213 -14.02 -15.72 7.08
C LEU A 213 -14.94 -14.77 6.31
N ILE A 214 -16.25 -14.97 6.42
CA ILE A 214 -17.24 -14.04 5.89
C ILE A 214 -17.83 -13.29 7.08
N VAL A 215 -17.83 -11.96 7.01
CA VAL A 215 -18.40 -11.08 8.03
C VAL A 215 -19.50 -10.21 7.41
N PRO A 216 -20.45 -9.66 8.20
CA PRO A 216 -21.45 -8.73 7.68
C PRO A 216 -20.81 -7.52 6.99
N ASP A 217 -21.48 -6.93 6.00
CA ASP A 217 -21.01 -5.72 5.31
C ASP A 217 -21.18 -4.43 6.15
N SER A 218 -21.82 -4.53 7.31
CA SER A 218 -21.98 -3.45 8.28
C SER A 218 -20.77 -3.24 9.20
N VAL A 219 -19.82 -4.18 9.25
CA VAL A 219 -18.68 -4.09 10.19
C VAL A 219 -17.51 -3.32 9.59
N THR A 220 -16.75 -2.65 10.44
CA THR A 220 -15.47 -2.04 10.10
C THR A 220 -14.33 -3.01 10.39
N ILE A 221 -13.57 -3.38 9.35
CA ILE A 221 -12.37 -4.22 9.49
C ILE A 221 -11.15 -3.32 9.66
N THR A 222 -10.51 -3.40 10.84
CA THR A 222 -9.27 -2.67 11.14
C THR A 222 -8.08 -3.61 11.13
N ILE A 223 -7.06 -3.29 10.34
CA ILE A 223 -5.80 -4.05 10.26
C ILE A 223 -4.66 -3.23 10.85
N ARG A 224 -3.98 -3.76 11.86
CA ARG A 224 -2.81 -3.15 12.51
C ARG A 224 -1.54 -3.98 12.28
N LEU A 225 -0.45 -3.31 11.98
CA LEU A 225 0.86 -3.92 11.71
C LEU A 225 1.84 -3.55 12.85
N ALA A 226 1.98 -4.41 13.88
CA ALA A 226 2.71 -4.07 15.13
C ALA A 226 3.70 -5.16 15.63
N LYS A 227 4.38 -5.83 14.70
CA LYS A 227 5.10 -7.12 14.86
C LYS A 227 6.14 -7.30 16.00
N LYS A 228 6.89 -6.29 16.44
CA LYS A 228 8.08 -6.53 17.31
C LYS A 228 7.84 -6.38 18.80
N ILE A 229 7.11 -5.35 19.21
CA ILE A 229 6.92 -5.01 20.63
C ILE A 229 5.91 -5.96 21.27
N GLU A 230 4.89 -6.35 20.53
CA GLU A 230 3.87 -7.29 20.99
C GLU A 230 4.40 -8.72 21.16
N ALA A 231 5.57 -9.03 20.59
CA ALA A 231 6.26 -10.31 20.79
C ALA A 231 7.11 -10.34 22.07
N GLY A 232 7.05 -9.29 22.91
CA GLY A 232 7.81 -9.18 24.15
C GLY A 232 9.23 -8.67 23.97
N ALA A 233 9.51 -7.90 22.91
CA ALA A 233 10.82 -7.29 22.75
C ALA A 233 11.02 -6.17 23.79
N ASP A 234 11.88 -6.42 24.78
CA ASP A 234 12.25 -5.42 25.80
C ASP A 234 13.02 -4.24 25.21
N PHE A 235 13.73 -4.47 24.09
CA PHE A 235 14.42 -3.42 23.35
C PHE A 235 14.41 -3.63 21.83
N ILE A 236 14.58 -2.53 21.09
CA ILE A 236 14.77 -2.48 19.64
C ILE A 236 16.11 -1.83 19.37
N GLN A 237 17.03 -2.62 18.82
CA GLN A 237 18.26 -2.11 18.22
C GLN A 237 18.02 -1.75 16.75
N THR A 238 18.34 -0.51 16.36
CA THR A 238 18.20 -0.06 14.97
C THR A 238 19.49 -0.31 14.17
N GLN A 239 19.41 -0.15 12.85
CA GLN A 239 20.61 0.02 12.02
C GLN A 239 21.28 1.38 12.32
N ALA A 240 22.44 1.61 11.70
CA ALA A 240 23.18 2.85 11.86
C ALA A 240 22.36 4.07 11.42
N VAL A 241 22.32 5.07 12.29
CA VAL A 241 21.61 6.33 12.07
C VAL A 241 22.64 7.41 11.73
N TYR A 242 22.54 7.96 10.53
CA TYR A 242 23.33 9.12 10.09
C TYR A 242 22.45 10.35 9.81
N ASP A 243 21.18 10.14 9.41
CA ASP A 243 20.19 11.20 9.26
C ASP A 243 19.30 11.31 10.53
N LEU A 244 19.63 12.29 11.37
CA LEU A 244 18.89 12.55 12.61
C LEU A 244 17.48 13.11 12.38
N VAL A 245 17.25 13.84 11.28
CA VAL A 245 15.93 14.42 10.97
C VAL A 245 14.96 13.28 10.65
N ARG A 246 15.33 12.43 9.70
CA ARG A 246 14.53 11.27 9.30
C ARG A 246 14.34 10.29 10.47
N PHE A 247 15.37 10.09 11.28
CA PHE A 247 15.28 9.24 12.47
C PHE A 247 14.35 9.83 13.54
N GLY A 248 14.44 11.13 13.80
CA GLY A 248 13.55 11.83 14.74
C GLY A 248 12.08 11.71 14.35
N GLU A 249 11.74 11.82 13.06
CA GLU A 249 10.38 11.55 12.61
C GLU A 249 9.95 10.10 12.85
N ALA A 250 10.87 9.13 12.76
CA ALA A 250 10.58 7.73 13.03
C ALA A 250 10.31 7.48 14.51
N ILE A 251 11.07 8.13 15.39
CA ILE A 251 10.88 8.08 16.84
C ILE A 251 9.57 8.75 17.25
N LYS A 252 9.27 9.94 16.73
CA LYS A 252 7.99 10.61 16.99
C LYS A 252 6.80 9.72 16.64
N ARG A 253 6.84 9.06 15.47
CA ARG A 253 5.79 8.09 15.09
C ARG A 253 5.69 6.90 16.04
N ALA A 254 6.81 6.42 16.58
CA ALA A 254 6.81 5.34 17.57
C ALA A 254 6.23 5.81 18.91
N GLU A 255 6.53 7.04 19.31
CA GLU A 255 6.00 7.68 20.51
C GLU A 255 4.49 7.93 20.41
N ASP A 256 4.01 8.50 19.29
CA ASP A 256 2.58 8.69 19.01
C ASP A 256 1.77 7.37 19.08
N MET A 257 2.45 6.24 18.85
CA MET A 257 1.88 4.89 18.94
C MET A 257 2.01 4.24 20.33
N GLY A 258 2.55 4.96 21.32
CA GLY A 258 2.83 4.47 22.68
C GLY A 258 3.87 3.36 22.72
N LEU A 259 4.74 3.26 21.71
CA LEU A 259 5.72 2.17 21.59
C LEU A 259 6.96 2.42 22.44
N CYS A 260 7.37 3.69 22.55
CA CYS A 260 8.55 4.10 23.32
C CYS A 260 8.41 3.88 24.84
N GLU A 261 7.18 3.68 25.33
CA GLU A 261 6.89 3.30 26.72
C GLU A 261 6.99 1.79 26.95
N LYS A 262 6.81 1.01 25.89
CA LYS A 262 6.70 -0.46 25.93
C LYS A 262 8.00 -1.18 25.57
N THR A 263 8.95 -0.49 24.96
CA THR A 263 10.24 -1.06 24.54
C THR A 263 11.33 0.02 24.56
N ALA A 264 12.55 -0.34 24.95
CA ALA A 264 13.69 0.54 24.86
C ALA A 264 14.20 0.61 23.42
N ILE A 265 14.20 1.80 22.79
CA ILE A 265 14.81 1.97 21.46
C ILE A 265 16.27 2.38 21.62
N LEU A 266 17.17 1.63 20.99
CA LEU A 266 18.62 1.82 20.97
C LEU A 266 19.06 2.12 19.52
N PRO A 267 19.25 3.40 19.17
CA PRO A 267 19.76 3.78 17.86
C PRO A 267 21.14 3.19 17.64
N GLY A 268 21.34 2.55 16.50
CA GLY A 268 22.65 2.09 16.06
C GLY A 268 23.51 3.30 15.67
N ILE A 269 24.74 3.38 16.17
CA ILE A 269 25.70 4.41 15.78
C ILE A 269 27.00 3.71 15.43
N ILE A 270 27.40 3.81 14.17
CA ILE A 270 28.64 3.23 13.66
C ILE A 270 29.64 4.36 13.41
N VAL A 271 30.84 4.23 13.99
CA VAL A 271 31.93 5.20 13.80
C VAL A 271 32.36 5.24 12.33
N PRO A 272 32.19 6.37 11.61
CA PRO A 272 32.62 6.48 10.23
C PRO A 272 34.14 6.65 10.17
N ARG A 273 34.81 5.79 9.40
CA ARG A 273 36.28 5.85 9.24
C ARG A 273 36.73 6.67 8.04
N SER A 274 35.86 6.83 7.05
CA SER A 274 36.17 7.54 5.81
C SER A 274 34.90 7.96 5.07
N ALA A 275 35.04 8.93 4.18
CA ALA A 275 33.97 9.29 3.23
C ALA A 275 33.59 8.11 2.32
N GLY A 276 34.54 7.23 1.98
CA GLY A 276 34.29 6.03 1.18
C GLY A 276 33.35 5.04 1.88
N MET A 277 33.56 4.84 3.19
CA MET A 277 32.66 4.02 4.02
C MET A 277 31.24 4.61 4.04
N LEU A 278 31.10 5.91 4.28
CA LEU A 278 29.79 6.56 4.29
C LEU A 278 29.06 6.46 2.95
N LYS A 279 29.77 6.67 1.83
CA LYS A 279 29.22 6.46 0.47
C LYS A 279 28.77 5.02 0.25
N TYR A 280 29.57 4.05 0.68
CA TYR A 280 29.20 2.64 0.58
C TYR A 280 27.95 2.33 1.39
N MET A 281 27.89 2.80 2.65
CA MET A 281 26.74 2.62 3.54
C MET A 281 25.46 3.20 2.92
N ASN A 282 25.53 4.40 2.34
CA ASN A 282 24.40 5.06 1.70
C ASN A 282 23.91 4.32 0.44
N ALA A 283 24.85 3.83 -0.39
CA ALA A 283 24.50 3.23 -1.68
C ALA A 283 24.15 1.73 -1.60
N ASN A 284 24.74 0.99 -0.66
CA ASN A 284 24.72 -0.48 -0.68
C ASN A 284 24.05 -1.11 0.54
N VAL A 285 23.79 -0.37 1.63
CA VAL A 285 23.15 -0.94 2.83
C VAL A 285 21.68 -0.51 2.89
N PRO A 286 20.72 -1.42 2.62
CA PRO A 286 19.31 -1.07 2.61
C PRO A 286 18.85 -0.50 3.96
N GLY A 287 18.17 0.64 3.92
CA GLY A 287 17.61 1.30 5.10
C GLY A 287 18.53 2.30 5.79
N ILE A 288 19.79 2.42 5.34
CA ILE A 288 20.72 3.46 5.79
C ILE A 288 20.70 4.60 4.78
N GLU A 289 20.59 5.82 5.28
CA GLU A 289 20.73 7.04 4.50
C GLU A 289 21.76 7.93 5.20
N VAL A 290 22.71 8.45 4.43
CA VAL A 290 23.78 9.31 4.93
C VAL A 290 23.64 10.68 4.24
N PRO A 291 23.49 11.77 5.01
CA PRO A 291 23.47 13.12 4.44
C PRO A 291 24.75 13.43 3.65
N ASP A 292 24.61 14.04 2.47
CA ASP A 292 25.76 14.39 1.61
C ASP A 292 26.77 15.29 2.32
N GLU A 293 26.30 16.22 3.17
CA GLU A 293 27.14 17.08 3.99
C GLU A 293 28.09 16.27 4.90
N MET A 294 27.61 15.16 5.46
CA MET A 294 28.43 14.31 6.32
C MET A 294 29.53 13.59 5.53
N ILE A 295 29.21 13.20 4.29
CA ILE A 295 30.18 12.60 3.36
C ILE A 295 31.26 13.63 2.99
N ASP A 296 30.85 14.87 2.71
CA ASP A 296 31.75 15.96 2.32
C ASP A 296 32.64 16.43 3.48
N ARG A 297 32.08 16.48 4.70
CA ARG A 297 32.85 16.72 5.94
C ARG A 297 33.96 15.68 6.12
N MET A 298 33.61 14.40 6.00
CA MET A 298 34.59 13.31 6.11
C MET A 298 35.62 13.33 4.98
N LYS A 299 35.26 13.80 3.78
CA LYS A 299 36.18 13.91 2.65
C LYS A 299 37.20 15.04 2.84
N SER A 300 36.78 16.12 3.48
CA SER A 300 37.57 17.34 3.68
C SER A 300 38.37 17.34 5.00
N ALA A 301 38.17 16.34 5.85
CA ALA A 301 38.82 16.22 7.14
C ALA A 301 40.33 15.96 6.99
N ALA A 302 41.15 16.76 7.68
CA ALA A 302 42.60 16.55 7.76
C ALA A 302 42.95 15.27 8.55
N ASP A 303 42.17 14.96 9.58
CA ASP A 303 42.21 13.68 10.30
C ASP A 303 40.82 13.02 10.26
N PRO A 304 40.60 12.08 9.32
CA PRO A 304 39.33 11.37 9.20
C PRO A 304 38.93 10.59 10.45
N LYS A 305 39.89 10.16 11.28
CA LYS A 305 39.60 9.41 12.50
C LYS A 305 39.05 10.34 13.58
N ALA A 306 39.67 11.51 13.76
CA ALA A 306 39.19 12.53 14.68
C ALA A 306 37.81 13.09 14.26
N GLU A 307 37.61 13.36 12.97
CA GLU A 307 36.31 13.80 12.45
C GLU A 307 35.24 12.72 12.63
N GLY A 308 35.60 11.44 12.44
CA GLY A 308 34.70 10.32 12.68
C GLY A 308 34.21 10.24 14.14
N ILE A 309 35.10 10.49 15.12
CA ILE A 309 34.71 10.62 16.53
C ILE A 309 33.73 11.77 16.70
N LYS A 310 34.06 12.96 16.16
CA LYS A 310 33.22 14.16 16.27
C LYS A 310 31.80 13.93 15.73
N ILE A 311 31.67 13.34 14.55
CA ILE A 311 30.37 12.99 13.96
C ILE A 311 29.59 12.05 14.88
N VAL A 312 30.25 11.06 15.48
CA VAL A 312 29.59 10.14 16.40
C VAL A 312 29.10 10.85 17.66
N LEU A 313 29.88 11.76 18.22
CA LEU A 313 29.47 12.55 19.39
C LEU A 313 28.22 13.40 19.06
N GLU A 314 28.22 14.07 17.90
CA GLU A 314 27.06 14.83 17.41
C GLU A 314 25.82 13.94 17.23
N LEU A 315 25.99 12.75 16.65
CA LEU A 315 24.90 11.78 16.48
C LEU A 315 24.37 11.28 17.84
N ILE A 316 25.25 10.99 18.79
CA ILE A 316 24.86 10.55 20.14
C ILE A 316 24.07 11.65 20.85
N GLU A 317 24.55 12.89 20.83
CA GLU A 317 23.83 14.03 21.42
C GLU A 317 22.46 14.21 20.76
N GLY A 318 22.41 14.16 19.43
CA GLY A 318 21.17 14.29 18.66
C GLY A 318 20.13 13.24 19.00
N VAL A 319 20.52 11.95 19.07
CA VAL A 319 19.55 10.90 19.42
C VAL A 319 19.18 10.88 20.90
N LYS A 320 20.08 11.29 21.81
CA LYS A 320 19.79 11.41 23.25
C LYS A 320 18.76 12.50 23.54
N ALA A 321 18.70 13.54 22.70
CA ALA A 321 17.70 14.60 22.82
C ALA A 321 16.29 14.16 22.38
N MET A 322 16.14 13.00 21.73
CA MET A 322 14.84 12.51 21.25
C MET A 322 14.06 11.79 22.38
N SER A 323 12.79 12.14 22.54
CA SER A 323 11.89 11.48 23.47
C SER A 323 11.72 9.99 23.12
N GLY A 324 11.83 9.12 24.12
CA GLY A 324 11.67 7.68 23.95
C GLY A 324 12.94 6.88 23.66
N ILE A 325 14.07 7.53 23.38
CA ILE A 325 15.38 6.85 23.32
C ILE A 325 15.87 6.54 24.73
N LYS A 326 16.34 5.30 24.95
CA LYS A 326 16.79 4.81 26.27
C LYS A 326 18.29 4.51 26.35
N GLY A 327 19.00 4.66 25.24
CA GLY A 327 20.43 4.43 25.13
C GLY A 327 20.86 4.40 23.67
N VAL A 328 22.11 4.06 23.41
CA VAL A 328 22.67 3.94 22.06
C VAL A 328 23.37 2.59 21.91
N HIS A 329 23.34 2.04 20.71
CA HIS A 329 24.12 0.86 20.37
C HIS A 329 25.33 1.27 19.51
N LEU A 330 26.47 1.44 20.18
CA LEU A 330 27.72 1.84 19.54
C LEU A 330 28.41 0.65 18.89
N GLN A 331 28.86 0.87 17.66
CA GLN A 331 29.56 -0.10 16.83
C GLN A 331 30.76 0.56 16.17
N ALA A 332 31.83 -0.21 16.00
CA ALA A 332 32.97 0.14 15.20
C ALA A 332 33.26 -1.05 14.28
N ILE A 333 33.51 -0.79 13.01
CA ILE A 333 33.87 -1.84 12.04
C ILE A 333 35.35 -1.69 11.75
N GLU A 334 36.16 -2.67 12.19
CA GLU A 334 37.62 -2.67 12.00
C GLU A 334 38.32 -1.46 12.65
N CYS A 335 37.73 -0.90 13.71
CA CYS A 335 38.35 0.17 14.52
C CYS A 335 37.89 0.15 15.99
N GLU A 336 37.61 -1.02 16.54
CA GLU A 336 37.02 -1.26 17.86
C GLU A 336 37.80 -0.59 19.01
N GLN A 337 39.11 -0.39 18.83
CA GLN A 337 39.99 0.33 19.76
C GLN A 337 39.58 1.80 20.00
N ILE A 338 38.75 2.39 19.15
CA ILE A 338 38.27 3.77 19.30
C ILE A 338 37.08 3.88 20.26
N LEU A 339 36.37 2.78 20.51
CA LEU A 339 35.14 2.79 21.29
C LEU A 339 35.32 3.27 22.73
N PRO A 340 36.39 2.92 23.48
CA PRO A 340 36.59 3.44 24.83
C PRO A 340 36.63 4.97 24.88
N GLN A 341 37.37 5.60 23.95
CA GLN A 341 37.47 7.05 23.83
C GLN A 341 36.10 7.67 23.53
N VAL A 342 35.39 7.14 22.53
CA VAL A 342 34.04 7.62 22.15
C VAL A 342 33.05 7.51 23.32
N ILE A 343 33.12 6.42 24.08
CA ILE A 343 32.24 6.19 25.25
C ILE A 343 32.51 7.21 26.36
N GLU A 344 33.78 7.52 26.62
CA GLU A 344 34.20 8.51 27.60
C GLU A 344 33.81 9.93 27.16
N ASP A 345 34.16 10.32 25.94
CA ASP A 345 33.86 11.63 25.37
C ASP A 345 32.35 11.89 25.25
N ALA A 346 31.55 10.85 24.99
CA ALA A 346 30.09 10.94 24.93
C ALA A 346 29.41 10.99 26.30
N GLY A 347 30.18 10.91 27.40
CA GLY A 347 29.65 10.90 28.77
C GLY A 347 28.73 9.71 29.05
N LEU A 348 29.04 8.54 28.47
CA LEU A 348 28.26 7.30 28.67
C LEU A 348 28.76 6.47 29.86
N LEU A 349 29.77 6.97 30.59
CA LEU A 349 30.28 6.41 31.84
C LEU A 349 29.82 7.26 33.04
N PRO A 350 29.69 6.65 34.25
CA PRO A 350 29.86 5.22 34.53
C PRO A 350 28.68 4.40 34.01
N ARG A 351 28.91 3.09 33.80
CA ARG A 351 27.80 2.17 33.48
C ARG A 351 26.77 2.18 34.63
N PRO A 352 25.46 2.11 34.31
CA PRO A 352 24.44 1.92 35.32
C PRO A 352 24.75 0.66 36.14
N LYS A 353 24.58 0.74 37.47
CA LYS A 353 24.56 -0.48 38.31
C LYS A 353 23.22 -1.15 38.06
N ILE A 354 23.26 -2.37 37.51
CA ILE A 354 22.08 -3.20 37.22
C ILE A 354 21.58 -3.82 38.53
#